data_AF-A0A1S2NJE3-F1
#
_entry.id   AF-A0A1S2NJE3-F1
#
_cell.length_a   1.000
_cell.length_b   1.000
_cell.length_c   1.000
_cell.angle_alpha   90.00
_cell.angle_beta   90.00
_cell.angle_gamma   90.00
#
_symmetry.space_group_name_H-M   'P 1'
#
loop_
_entity.id
_entity.type
_entity.pdbx_description
1 polymer ?
#
loop_
_entity_poly.entity_id
_entity_poly.type
_entity_poly.pdbx_seq_one_letter_code
_entity_poly.pdbx_strand_id
1 'polypeptide(L)'
;MDDAIKSRFTYKIEVKTLEKEPRKDFMKFLVKNIYKNPISDDALNYLTQNVNDAIENDIMKCSNRTIETLVNDACINMCRNKHTQIEVQDLKEVCLSVLGFIPQ
;
A
#
# COMPACT_ATOMS: atom_id res chain seq x y z
N MET A 1 22.59 -14.00 -12.18
CA MET A 1 22.28 -15.44 -12.28
C MET A 1 22.76 -15.93 -13.63
N ASP A 2 23.58 -16.97 -13.65
CA ASP A 2 24.16 -17.57 -14.85
C ASP A 2 23.07 -18.07 -15.82
N ASP A 3 23.27 -17.89 -17.12
CA ASP A 3 22.34 -18.35 -18.15
C ASP A 3 22.24 -19.89 -18.20
N ALA A 4 23.31 -20.60 -17.82
CA ALA A 4 23.29 -22.05 -17.65
C ALA A 4 22.40 -22.49 -16.47
N ILE A 5 22.17 -21.61 -15.49
CA ILE A 5 21.23 -21.85 -14.40
C ILE A 5 19.80 -21.50 -14.87
N LYS A 6 19.62 -20.40 -15.60
CA LYS A 6 18.32 -20.01 -16.18
C LYS A 6 17.74 -21.10 -17.10
N SER A 7 18.58 -21.72 -17.93
CA SER A 7 18.15 -22.74 -18.90
C SER A 7 17.66 -24.05 -18.25
N ARG A 8 17.93 -24.25 -16.95
CA ARG A 8 17.47 -25.42 -16.18
C ARG A 8 16.07 -25.24 -15.59
N PHE A 9 15.53 -24.03 -15.59
CA PHE A 9 14.15 -23.81 -15.14
C PHE A 9 13.15 -24.06 -16.27
N THR A 10 12.13 -24.86 -15.99
CA THR A 10 11.02 -25.13 -16.92
C THR A 10 10.17 -23.89 -17.19
N TYR A 11 10.11 -22.96 -16.24
CA TYR A 11 9.29 -21.75 -16.32
C TYR A 11 10.09 -20.51 -15.92
N LYS A 12 9.84 -19.41 -16.62
CA LYS A 12 10.29 -18.07 -16.24
C LYS A 12 9.08 -17.30 -15.71
N ILE A 13 8.99 -17.13 -14.39
CA ILE A 13 7.98 -16.31 -13.75
C ILE A 13 8.58 -14.92 -13.52
N GLU A 14 7.91 -13.89 -14.02
CA GLU A 14 8.27 -12.49 -13.77
C GLU A 14 7.27 -11.90 -12.77
N VAL A 15 7.77 -11.36 -11.67
CA VAL A 15 6.94 -10.70 -10.65
C VAL A 15 6.94 -9.21 -10.93
N LYS A 16 5.77 -8.64 -11.19
CA LYS A 16 5.55 -7.22 -11.44
C LYS A 16 4.73 -6.60 -10.32
N THR A 17 4.82 -5.28 -10.18
CA THR A 17 3.93 -4.51 -9.31
C THR A 17 2.49 -4.59 -9.82
N LEU A 18 1.53 -4.41 -8.92
CA LEU A 18 0.12 -4.41 -9.28
C LEU A 18 -0.24 -3.14 -10.06
N GLU A 19 -1.03 -3.33 -11.12
CA GLU A 19 -1.72 -2.25 -11.83
C GLU A 19 -2.73 -1.54 -10.92
N LYS A 20 -3.18 -0.35 -11.33
CA LYS A 20 -4.02 0.54 -10.50
C LYS A 20 -5.23 -0.12 -9.82
N GLU A 21 -6.07 -0.84 -10.58
CA GLU A 21 -7.28 -1.47 -10.03
C GLU A 21 -6.97 -2.69 -9.15
N PRO A 22 -6.11 -3.64 -9.58
CA PRO A 22 -5.66 -4.71 -8.68
C PRO A 22 -5.01 -4.21 -7.39
N ARG A 23 -4.26 -3.10 -7.47
CA ARG A 23 -3.61 -2.45 -6.32
C ARG A 23 -4.62 -1.88 -5.34
N LYS A 24 -5.69 -1.27 -5.85
CA LYS A 24 -6.83 -0.79 -5.06
C LYS A 24 -7.53 -1.92 -4.31
N ASP A 25 -7.75 -3.05 -4.99
CA ASP A 25 -8.34 -4.22 -4.35
C ASP A 25 -7.42 -4.84 -3.30
N PHE A 26 -6.11 -4.83 -3.56
CA PHE A 26 -5.11 -5.24 -2.58
C PHE A 26 -5.11 -4.34 -1.33
N MET A 27 -5.17 -3.02 -1.48
CA MET A 27 -5.30 -2.08 -0.36
C MET A 27 -6.55 -2.36 0.49
N LYS A 28 -7.71 -2.56 -0.16
CA LYS A 28 -8.96 -2.93 0.53
C LYS A 28 -8.82 -4.26 1.25
N PHE A 29 -8.17 -5.24 0.60
CA PHE A 29 -7.94 -6.55 1.17
C PHE A 29 -7.08 -6.47 2.44
N LEU A 30 -6.00 -5.68 2.44
CA LEU A 30 -5.13 -5.47 3.59
C LEU A 30 -5.91 -4.92 4.78
N VAL A 31 -6.66 -3.83 4.58
CA VAL A 31 -7.42 -3.19 5.67
C VAL A 31 -8.48 -4.14 6.22
N LYS A 32 -9.28 -4.76 5.34
CA LYS A 32 -10.45 -5.56 5.77
C LYS A 32 -10.10 -6.95 6.28
N ASN A 33 -9.10 -7.62 5.70
CA ASN A 33 -8.86 -9.04 5.94
C ASN A 33 -7.58 -9.32 6.71
N ILE A 34 -6.55 -8.48 6.55
CA ILE A 34 -5.25 -8.69 7.21
C ILE A 34 -5.21 -7.96 8.55
N TYR A 35 -5.32 -6.63 8.54
CA TYR A 35 -5.20 -5.83 9.77
C TYR A 35 -6.50 -5.78 10.58
N LYS A 36 -7.66 -5.80 9.90
CA LYS A 36 -9.00 -5.81 10.51
C LYS A 36 -9.28 -4.62 11.44
N ASN A 37 -8.55 -3.52 11.27
CA ASN A 37 -8.82 -2.28 12.00
C ASN A 37 -10.00 -1.54 11.35
N PRO A 38 -10.90 -0.92 12.14
CA PRO A 38 -11.90 -0.01 11.59
C PRO A 38 -11.23 1.12 10.81
N ILE A 39 -11.80 1.50 9.68
CA ILE A 39 -11.34 2.61 8.85
C ILE A 39 -12.54 3.49 8.53
N SER A 40 -12.37 4.81 8.58
CA SER A 40 -13.42 5.72 8.13
C SER A 40 -13.59 5.64 6.61
N ASP A 41 -14.80 5.92 6.11
CA ASP A 41 -15.06 5.92 4.67
C ASP A 41 -14.18 6.93 3.92
N ASP A 42 -13.93 8.09 4.53
CA ASP A 42 -13.03 9.12 4.01
C ASP A 42 -11.59 8.63 3.93
N ALA A 43 -11.09 7.95 4.96
CA ALA A 43 -9.76 7.34 4.97
C ALA A 43 -9.63 6.24 3.92
N LEU A 44 -10.66 5.40 3.77
CA LEU A 44 -10.67 4.35 2.76
C LEU A 44 -10.67 4.92 1.34
N ASN A 45 -11.45 5.99 1.11
CA ASN A 45 -11.47 6.69 -0.17
C ASN A 45 -10.11 7.33 -0.46
N TYR A 46 -9.53 8.02 0.53
CA TYR A 46 -8.21 8.63 0.42
C TYR A 46 -7.11 7.61 0.09
N LEU A 47 -7.10 6.45 0.76
CA LEU A 47 -6.17 5.36 0.48
C LEU A 47 -6.35 4.81 -0.95
N THR A 48 -7.59 4.57 -1.36
CA THR A 48 -7.88 3.85 -2.61
C THR A 48 -7.91 4.73 -3.86
N GLN A 49 -7.98 6.06 -3.70
CA GLN A 49 -7.92 7.03 -4.78
C GLN A 49 -6.63 7.84 -4.70
N ASN A 50 -6.52 8.76 -3.74
CA ASN A 50 -5.44 9.75 -3.70
C ASN A 50 -4.06 9.09 -3.54
N VAL A 51 -3.92 8.15 -2.59
CA VAL A 51 -2.64 7.42 -2.41
C VAL A 51 -2.37 6.49 -3.59
N ASN A 52 -3.39 5.77 -4.07
CA ASN A 52 -3.26 4.84 -5.19
C ASN A 52 -2.83 5.52 -6.51
N ASP A 53 -3.37 6.71 -6.77
CA ASP A 53 -3.03 7.55 -7.92
C ASP A 53 -1.63 8.15 -7.77
N ALA A 54 -1.29 8.64 -6.57
CA ALA A 54 -0.01 9.28 -6.31
C ALA A 54 1.19 8.33 -6.49
N ILE A 55 1.02 7.04 -6.20
CA ILE A 55 2.10 6.05 -6.35
C ILE A 55 2.18 5.48 -7.77
N GLU A 56 1.18 5.67 -8.63
CA GLU A 56 1.06 5.02 -9.95
C GLU A 56 2.28 5.25 -10.86
N ASN A 57 2.86 6.45 -10.80
CA ASN A 57 4.00 6.83 -11.66
C ASN A 57 5.38 6.51 -11.05
N ASP A 58 5.43 5.96 -9.84
CA ASP A 58 6.69 5.64 -9.14
C ASP A 58 6.74 4.14 -8.82
N ILE A 59 7.51 3.40 -9.61
CA ILE A 59 7.60 1.94 -9.52
C ILE A 59 8.12 1.46 -8.16
N MET A 60 8.97 2.26 -7.50
CA MET A 60 9.46 1.93 -6.16
C MET A 60 8.37 2.11 -5.11
N LYS A 61 7.49 3.11 -5.31
CA LYS A 61 6.33 3.36 -4.43
C LYS A 61 5.13 2.45 -4.72
N CYS A 62 5.06 1.88 -5.93
CA CYS A 62 4.09 0.85 -6.31
C CYS A 62 4.38 -0.54 -5.75
N SER A 63 5.51 -0.76 -5.06
CA SER A 63 5.82 -2.09 -4.53
C SER A 63 4.76 -2.55 -3.52
N ASN A 64 4.38 -3.83 -3.58
CA ASN A 64 3.41 -4.39 -2.61
C ASN A 64 3.88 -4.21 -1.16
N ARG A 65 5.20 -4.25 -0.93
CA ARG A 65 5.83 -3.99 0.38
C ARG A 65 5.57 -2.56 0.86
N THR A 66 5.66 -1.57 -0.02
CA THR A 66 5.37 -0.16 0.31
C THR A 66 3.91 0.00 0.73
N ILE A 67 2.99 -0.66 0.03
CA ILE A 67 1.55 -0.62 0.33
C ILE A 67 1.24 -1.29 1.68
N GLU A 68 1.84 -2.45 1.95
CA GLU A 68 1.70 -3.10 3.25
C GLU A 68 2.21 -2.21 4.39
N THR A 69 3.36 -1.56 4.20
CA THR A 69 3.90 -0.62 5.18
C THR A 69 2.98 0.59 5.39
N LEU A 70 2.44 1.17 4.31
CA LEU A 70 1.47 2.27 4.39
C LEU A 70 0.28 1.94 5.30
N VAL A 71 -0.34 0.77 5.08
CA VAL A 71 -1.53 0.35 5.84
C VAL A 71 -1.16 -0.04 7.28
N ASN A 72 -0.07 -0.76 7.47
CA ASN A 72 0.40 -1.14 8.81
C ASN A 72 0.67 0.08 9.69
N ASP A 73 1.40 1.05 9.16
CA ASP A 73 1.82 2.22 9.92
C ASP A 73 0.64 3.16 10.17
N ALA A 74 -0.38 3.14 9.30
CA ALA A 74 -1.63 3.87 9.54
C ALA A 74 -2.38 3.30 10.75
N CYS A 75 -2.35 1.97 10.93
CA CYS A 75 -2.89 1.31 12.12
C CYS A 75 -2.11 1.72 13.38
N ILE A 76 -0.79 1.86 13.28
CA ILE A 76 0.06 2.33 14.39
C ILE A 76 -0.28 3.79 14.72
N ASN A 77 -0.40 4.66 13.72
CA ASN A 77 -0.74 6.07 13.92
C ASN A 77 -2.14 6.24 14.52
N MET A 78 -3.13 5.47 14.08
CA MET A 78 -4.46 5.42 14.71
C MET A 78 -4.35 5.20 16.22
N CYS A 79 -3.57 4.20 16.64
CA CYS A 79 -3.34 3.92 18.07
C CYS A 79 -2.63 5.06 18.79
N ARG A 80 -1.60 5.67 18.16
CA ARG A 80 -0.84 6.80 18.74
C ARG A 80 -1.69 8.05 18.91
N ASN A 81 -2.53 8.33 17.91
CA ASN A 81 -3.45 9.46 17.87
C ASN A 81 -4.73 9.22 18.68
N LYS A 82 -4.88 8.01 19.25
CA LYS A 82 -6.01 7.57 20.08
C LYS A 82 -7.35 7.63 19.32
N HIS A 83 -7.32 7.41 18.02
CA HIS A 83 -8.53 7.25 17.22
C HIS A 83 -9.11 5.85 17.40
N THR A 84 -10.44 5.74 17.27
CA THR A 84 -11.16 4.46 17.32
C THR A 84 -11.18 3.72 15.98
N GLN A 85 -10.80 4.42 14.91
CA GLN A 85 -10.70 3.92 13.54
C GLN A 85 -9.61 4.70 12.80
N ILE A 86 -9.06 4.15 11.73
CA ILE A 86 -8.08 4.83 10.88
C ILE A 86 -8.76 6.03 10.25
N GLU A 87 -8.20 7.21 10.48
CA GLU A 87 -8.64 8.47 9.88
C GLU A 87 -7.67 8.94 8.79
N VAL A 88 -8.12 9.90 7.97
CA VAL A 88 -7.31 10.48 6.89
C VAL A 88 -5.98 11.02 7.42
N GLN A 89 -5.99 11.60 8.62
CA GLN A 89 -4.78 12.15 9.25
C GLN A 89 -3.72 11.07 9.50
N ASP A 90 -4.13 9.88 9.95
CA ASP A 90 -3.22 8.76 10.19
C ASP A 90 -2.52 8.35 8.89
N LEU A 91 -3.26 8.32 7.78
CA LEU A 91 -2.73 8.02 6.45
C LEU A 91 -1.80 9.14 5.93
N LYS A 92 -2.14 10.41 6.15
CA LYS A 92 -1.31 11.54 5.73
C LYS A 92 0.06 11.53 6.40
N GLU A 93 0.10 11.23 7.69
CA GLU A 93 1.35 11.11 8.45
C GLU A 93 2.25 10.01 7.89
N VAL A 94 1.68 8.86 7.52
CA VAL A 94 2.44 7.78 6.90
C VAL A 94 2.86 8.13 5.47
N CYS A 95 2.00 8.81 4.70
CA CYS A 95 2.39 9.25 3.35
C CYS A 95 3.60 10.18 3.40
N LEU A 96 3.62 11.12 4.36
CA LEU A 96 4.76 11.99 4.55
C LEU A 96 6.04 11.22 4.89
N SER A 97 5.97 10.19 5.75
CA SER A 97 7.14 9.41 6.16
C SER A 97 7.62 8.40 5.11
N VAL A 98 6.69 7.72 4.42
CA VAL A 98 6.98 6.62 3.48
C VAL A 98 7.15 7.13 2.05
N LEU A 99 6.31 8.08 1.62
CA LEU A 99 6.32 8.59 0.24
C LEU A 99 7.10 9.91 0.11
N GLY A 100 7.34 10.60 1.22
CA GLY A 100 8.00 11.91 1.27
C GLY A 100 7.08 13.09 0.97
N PHE A 101 5.78 12.86 0.77
CA PHE A 101 4.80 13.90 0.46
C PHE A 101 3.39 13.44 0.85
N ILE A 102 2.44 14.38 0.90
CA ILE A 102 1.03 14.10 1.17
C ILE A 102 0.24 14.19 -0.16
N PRO A 103 -0.31 13.06 -0.66
CA PRO A 103 -1.25 13.06 -1.78
C PRO A 103 -2.41 14.04 -1.56
N GLN A 104 -2.79 14.76 -2.62
CA GLN A 104 -3.93 15.70 -2.62
C GLN A 104 -5.21 14.97 -2.96
#